data_AF-A0A920MHT1-F1
#
_entry.id   AF-A0A920MHT1-F1
#
_cell.length_a   1.000
_cell.length_b   1.000
_cell.length_c   1.000
_cell.angle_alpha   90.00
_cell.angle_beta   90.00
_cell.angle_gamma   90.00
#
_symmetry.space_group_name_H-M   'P 1'
#
loop_
_entity.id
_entity.type
_entity.pdbx_description
1 polymer ?
#
loop_
_entity_poly.entity_id
_entity_poly.type
_entity_poly.pdbx_seq_one_letter_code
_entity_poly.pdbx_strand_id
1 'polypeptide(L)' 'MSNTILFNPKIKKIFKNFLENDKKFALGICNGCQFLSGLKEIVPGADNWPEFKKNLSNQYECRLVQLKIEDSFQSFLKV' A
#
# COMPACT_ATOMS: atom_id res chain seq x y z
N MET A 1 11.73 -3.81 1.27
CA MET A 1 11.17 -3.96 2.63
C MET A 1 10.10 -5.05 2.68
N SER A 2 9.16 -5.10 1.74
CA SER A 2 8.16 -6.19 1.61
C SER A 2 8.76 -7.57 1.30
N ASN A 3 9.94 -7.63 0.67
CA ASN A 3 10.64 -8.88 0.32
C ASN A 3 10.77 -9.87 1.48
N THR A 4 11.02 -9.40 2.71
CA THR A 4 11.10 -10.28 3.89
C THR A 4 9.80 -11.05 4.12
N ILE A 5 8.65 -10.44 3.83
CA ILE A 5 7.33 -11.07 3.91
C ILE A 5 7.15 -12.05 2.76
N LEU A 6 7.48 -11.64 1.53
CA LEU A 6 7.26 -12.45 0.32
C LEU A 6 8.13 -13.71 0.30
N PHE A 7 9.38 -13.63 0.77
CA PHE A 7 10.33 -14.74 0.76
C PHE A 7 10.25 -15.63 1.99
N ASN A 8 9.45 -15.27 3.01
CA ASN A 8 9.16 -16.14 4.13
C ASN A 8 7.75 -16.74 3.98
N PRO A 9 7.61 -18.03 3.60
CA PRO A 9 6.30 -18.63 3.31
C PRO A 9 5.32 -18.55 4.49
N LYS A 10 5.82 -18.67 5.72
CA LYS A 10 4.97 -18.59 6.93
C LYS A 10 4.39 -17.19 7.10
N ILE A 11 5.24 -16.16 6.97
CA ILE A 11 4.80 -14.77 7.14
C ILE A 11 3.95 -14.32 5.95
N LYS A 12 4.32 -14.71 4.71
CA LYS A 12 3.50 -14.49 3.51
C LYS A 12 2.07 -14.97 3.72
N LYS A 13 1.90 -16.20 4.25
CA LYS A 13 0.59 -16.78 4.53
C LYS A 13 -0.21 -15.99 5.56
N ILE A 14 0.43 -15.50 6.63
CA ILE A 14 -0.23 -14.69 7.66
C ILE A 14 -0.76 -13.38 7.06
N PHE A 15 0.08 -12.67 6.29
CA PHE A 15 -0.33 -11.42 5.65
C PHE A 15 -1.41 -11.64 4.60
N LYS A 16 -1.26 -12.65 3.75
CA LYS A 16 -2.26 -13.03 2.76
C LYS A 16 -3.63 -13.30 3.41
N ASN A 17 -3.67 -14.14 4.44
CA ASN A 17 -4.91 -14.44 5.17
C ASN A 17 -5.54 -13.21 5.84
N PHE A 18 -4.73 -12.22 6.25
CA PHE A 18 -5.25 -10.97 6.79
C PHE A 18 -5.88 -10.10 5.70
N LEU A 19 -5.21 -9.98 4.56
CA LEU A 19 -5.59 -9.11 3.44
C LEU A 19 -6.75 -9.66 2.59
N GLU A 20 -6.95 -10.98 2.57
CA GLU A 20 -8.10 -11.63 1.92
C GLU A 20 -9.38 -11.60 2.76
N ASN A 21 -9.34 -11.08 3.99
CA ASN A 21 -10.51 -11.06 4.86
C ASN A 21 -11.33 -9.78 4.67
N ASP A 22 -12.50 -9.91 4.05
CA ASP A 22 -13.40 -8.79 3.72
C ASP A 22 -13.93 -8.00 4.94
N LYS A 23 -13.76 -8.51 6.16
CA LYS A 23 -14.13 -7.80 7.40
C LYS A 23 -12.99 -6.99 8.00
N LYS A 24 -11.78 -7.13 7.46
CA LYS A 24 -10.59 -6.41 7.90
C LYS A 24 -10.27 -5.29 6.92
N PHE A 25 -9.64 -4.25 7.42
CA PHE A 25 -9.10 -3.18 6.59
C PHE A 25 -7.62 -2.99 6.91
N ALA A 26 -6.87 -2.51 5.92
CA ALA A 26 -5.47 -2.14 6.05
C ALA A 26 -5.26 -0.72 5.52
N LEU A 27 -4.43 0.06 6.21
CA LEU A 27 -4.04 1.41 5.80
C LEU A 27 -2.52 1.53 5.87
N GLY A 28 -1.90 1.95 4.77
CA GLY A 28 -0.47 2.24 4.69
C GLY A 28 -0.23 3.72 4.48
N ILE A 29 0.58 4.34 5.34
CA ILE A 29 0.93 5.76 5.28
C ILE A 29 2.44 5.88 5.05
N CYS A 30 2.86 6.68 4.07
CA CYS A 30 4.26 6.90 3.71
C CYS A 30 5.01 5.56 3.45
N ASN A 31 5.98 5.19 4.28
CA ASN A 31 6.68 3.90 4.18
C ASN A 31 5.74 2.69 4.26
N GLY A 32 4.60 2.82 4.94
CA GLY A 32 3.55 1.80 4.96
C GLY A 32 2.87 1.63 3.60
N CYS A 33 2.67 2.72 2.86
CA CYS A 33 2.14 2.67 1.50
C CYS A 33 3.13 1.99 0.54
N GLN A 34 4.42 2.34 0.65
CA GLN A 34 5.49 1.68 -0.10
C GLN A 34 5.61 0.18 0.22
N PHE A 35 5.42 -0.19 1.48
CA PHE A 35 5.41 -1.58 1.91
C PHE A 35 4.23 -2.35 1.32
N LEU A 36 3.01 -1.81 1.39
CA LEU A 36 1.81 -2.45 0.84
C LEU A 36 1.85 -2.53 -0.69
N SER A 37 2.34 -1.51 -1.39
CA SER A 37 2.52 -1.58 -2.85
C SER A 37 3.49 -2.70 -3.25
N GLY A 38 4.51 -2.93 -2.42
CA GLY A 38 5.45 -4.04 -2.57
C GLY A 38 4.87 -5.41 -2.23
N LEU A 39 3.62 -5.51 -1.75
CA LEU A 39 2.89 -6.75 -1.47
C LEU A 39 1.75 -7.00 -2.48
N LYS A 40 1.70 -6.28 -3.61
CA LYS A 40 0.60 -6.36 -4.59
C LYS A 40 0.22 -7.79 -5.00
N GLU A 41 1.17 -8.73 -5.05
CA GLU A 41 0.92 -10.15 -5.38
C GLU A 41 -0.02 -10.88 -4.39
N ILE A 42 -0.16 -10.39 -3.16
CA ILE A 42 -0.98 -11.01 -2.10
C ILE A 42 -2.12 -10.11 -1.64
N VAL A 43 -2.31 -8.94 -2.27
CA VAL A 43 -3.41 -8.02 -1.98
C VAL A 43 -4.47 -8.19 -3.08
N PRO A 44 -5.69 -8.64 -2.76
CA PRO A 44 -6.75 -8.76 -3.76
C PRO A 44 -7.05 -7.42 -4.47
N GLY A 45 -7.09 -7.43 -5.80
CA GLY A 45 -7.42 -6.25 -6.61
C GLY A 45 -6.30 -5.20 -6.74
N ALA A 46 -5.07 -5.51 -6.29
CA ALA A 46 -3.94 -4.59 -6.32
C ALA A 46 -3.07 -4.67 -7.60
N ASP A 47 -3.52 -5.35 -8.65
CA ASP A 47 -2.71 -5.60 -9.86
C ASP A 47 -2.18 -4.31 -10.51
N ASN A 48 -2.98 -3.24 -10.45
CA ASN A 48 -2.67 -1.93 -11.02
C ASN A 48 -2.00 -0.95 -10.03
N TRP A 49 -1.62 -1.40 -8.84
CA TRP A 49 -0.97 -0.51 -7.88
C TRP A 49 0.41 -0.06 -8.39
N PRO A 50 0.73 1.25 -8.27
CA PRO A 50 2.00 1.77 -8.73
C PRO A 50 3.15 1.38 -7.79
N GLU A 51 4.38 1.51 -8.31
CA GLU A 51 5.58 1.47 -7.49
C GLU A 51 5.98 2.87 -7.05
N PHE A 52 6.32 3.04 -5.78
CA PHE A 52 6.88 4.28 -5.27
C PHE A 52 8.40 4.27 -5.46
N LYS A 53 8.90 5.21 -6.25
CA LYS A 53 10.32 5.37 -6.60
C LYS A 53 10.87 6.68 -6.05
N LYS A 54 12.16 6.91 -6.27
CA LYS A 54 12.82 8.16 -5.88
C LYS A 54 12.12 9.35 -6.55
N ASN A 55 11.95 10.43 -5.80
CA ASN A 55 11.41 11.69 -6.31
C ASN A 55 12.27 12.22 -7.46
N LEU A 56 11.64 12.85 -8.45
CA LEU A 56 12.34 13.51 -9.56
C LEU A 56 13.30 14.62 -9.08
N SER A 57 12.98 15.28 -7.96
CA SER A 57 13.86 16.27 -7.33
C SER A 57 15.15 15.68 -6.75
N ASN A 58 15.25 14.35 -6.64
CA ASN A 58 16.34 13.62 -6.00
C ASN A 58 16.57 13.98 -4.52
N GLN A 59 15.59 14.60 -3.87
CA GLN A 59 15.67 15.03 -2.48
C GLN A 59 14.47 14.53 -1.66
N TYR A 60 14.64 14.54 -0.34
CA TYR A 60 13.53 14.36 0.59
C TYR A 60 12.67 15.62 0.62
N GLU A 61 11.35 15.47 0.62
CA GLU A 61 10.40 16.56 0.55
C GLU A 61 9.51 16.57 1.80
N CYS A 62 9.74 17.54 2.69
CA CYS A 62 8.89 17.78 3.86
C CYS A 62 8.00 19.00 3.60
N ARG A 63 6.77 18.78 3.16
CA ARG A 63 5.88 19.85 2.69
C ARG A 63 4.50 19.73 3.32
N LEU A 64 3.90 20.88 3.63
CA LEU A 64 2.45 20.96 3.76
C LEU A 64 1.87 21.03 2.35
N VAL A 65 1.05 20.04 1.97
CA VAL A 65 0.45 19.95 0.63
C VAL A 65 -1.05 20.02 0.72
N GLN A 66 -1.65 20.74 -0.22
CA GLN A 66 -3.10 20.72 -0.43
C GLN A 66 -3.42 19.61 -1.43
N LEU A 67 -4.33 18.71 -1.05
CA LEU A 67 -4.79 17.61 -1.88
C LEU A 67 -6.30 17.70 -2.06
N LYS A 68 -6.80 17.19 -3.18
CA LYS A 68 -8.21 16.97 -3.43
C LYS A 68 -8.52 15.49 -3.26
N ILE A 69 -9.63 15.18 -2.59
CA ILE A 69 -10.15 13.80 -2.53
C ILE A 69 -10.90 13.56 -3.84
N GLU A 70 -10.42 12.59 -4.62
CA GLU A 70 -11.09 12.16 -5.85
C GLU A 70 -12.13 11.07 -5.55
N ASP A 71 -13.21 11.07 -6.31
CA ASP A 71 -14.21 10.01 -6.24
C ASP A 71 -13.60 8.68 -6.68
N SER A 72 -13.63 7.69 -5.80
CA SER A 72 -13.22 6.33 -6.14
C SER A 72 -14.19 5.32 -5.53
N PHE A 73 -14.39 4.23 -6.27
CA PHE A 73 -15.36 3.17 -5.92
C PHE A 73 -15.08 2.52 -4.56
N GLN A 74 -13.87 2.70 -4.01
CA GLN A 74 -13.38 2.06 -2.79
C GLN A 74 -12.70 3.07 -1.84
N SER A 75 -13.03 4.36 -1.91
CA SER A 75 -12.46 5.34 -0.97
C SER A 75 -12.99 5.11 0.45
N PHE A 76 -12.07 4.89 1.40
CA PHE A 76 -12.35 5.03 2.84
C PHE A 76 -12.73 6.47 3.20
N LEU A 77 -12.23 7.43 2.42
CA LEU A 77 -12.33 8.88 2.65
C LEU A 77 -13.63 9.48 2.09
N LYS A 78 -14.75 8.74 2.11
CA LYS A 78 -16.06 9.33 1.79
C LYS A 78 -16.37 10.38 2.86
N VAL A 79 -16.43 11.65 2.43
CA VAL A 79 -16.85 12.80 3.23
C VAL A 79 -18.37 12.91 3.16
#